data_AF-A0A2D9H9G6-F1
#
_entry.id   AF-A0A2D9H9G6-F1
#
_cell.length_a   1.000
_cell.length_b   1.000
_cell.length_c   1.000
_cell.angle_alpha   90.00
_cell.angle_beta   90.00
_cell.angle_gamma   90.00
#
_symmetry.space_group_name_H-M   'P 1'
#
loop_
_entity.id
_entity.type
_entity.pdbx_description
1 polymer ?
#
loop_
_entity_poly.entity_id
_entity_poly.type
_entity_poly.pdbx_seq_one_letter_code
_entity_poly.pdbx_strand_id
1 'polypeptide(L)'
;MTPERAKLPDHANDLDQRELPLEQVGIENLSYPITVLDRQNERQQTVANVDLAVALAAEHRGTHMSRFVEVLDSMRGEMTIRRLPELLTTIQRRLEAREAFVRLRFPYFLEKTAPVSRLRSLMEYICEFQAKAEGERTEFTLSVEIPVKTLCPCSKAISAYGAHNQRTMVTARVAADTFVWVEDVIDAVESCASAPVYALLKREDEKFVTEQAYDNPVFVEDLVRSCLQSLQSLPGVQSVEVQARSHESIHKHEAVAKGRWSADDPSISPALPLRRSSEGFQFGFWLKERRHARQLSQGELARQLGISSSFLSRLESGDKKLPRELASDLANTLGLETNLVALRAGHLPEAIAQWVAAHPEILLAAMHSSPSGEVQLDESGN
;
A
#
# COMPACT_ATOMS: atom_id res chain seq x y z
N MET A 1 4.85 52.53 30.58
CA MET A 1 5.54 51.63 31.53
C MET A 1 5.09 50.22 31.21
N THR A 2 5.93 49.43 30.54
CA THR A 2 5.77 47.98 30.51
C THR A 2 5.88 47.47 31.95
N PRO A 3 4.98 46.60 32.42
CA PRO A 3 5.13 46.04 33.75
C PRO A 3 6.46 45.29 33.80
N GLU A 4 7.25 45.55 34.83
CA GLU A 4 8.45 44.79 35.15
C GLU A 4 8.02 43.32 35.25
N ARG A 5 8.56 42.44 34.39
CA ARG A 5 8.24 41.01 34.40
C ARG A 5 8.82 40.42 35.69
N ALA A 6 8.03 40.44 36.77
CA ALA A 6 8.31 39.66 37.96
C ALA A 6 8.45 38.19 37.51
N LYS A 7 9.57 37.56 37.88
CA LYS A 7 9.88 36.17 37.53
C LYS A 7 8.88 35.27 38.27
N LEU A 8 7.84 34.83 37.56
CA LEU A 8 6.83 33.91 38.09
C LEU A 8 7.49 32.56 38.42
N PRO A 9 7.04 31.85 39.48
CA PRO A 9 7.59 30.56 39.86
C PRO A 9 7.33 29.50 38.78
N ASP A 10 8.31 28.62 38.58
CA ASP A 10 8.31 27.57 37.57
C ASP A 10 8.51 26.21 38.25
N HIS A 11 7.41 25.50 38.46
CA HIS A 11 7.36 24.24 39.22
C HIS A 11 7.66 23.00 38.38
N ALA A 12 7.81 23.14 37.05
CA ALA A 12 8.02 21.98 36.18
C ALA A 12 9.38 21.31 36.46
N ASN A 13 10.38 22.10 36.83
CA ASN A 13 11.72 21.62 37.18
C ASN A 13 11.88 21.25 38.67
N ASP A 14 10.80 21.27 39.46
CA ASP A 14 10.87 20.81 40.84
C ASP A 14 11.24 19.31 40.87
N LEU A 15 12.00 18.91 41.89
CA LEU A 15 12.28 17.49 42.13
C LEU A 15 11.00 16.74 42.50
N ASP A 16 10.80 15.59 41.87
CA ASP A 16 9.74 14.64 42.24
C ASP A 16 10.28 13.54 43.17
N GLN A 17 9.55 13.26 44.25
CA GLN A 17 9.93 12.28 45.27
C GLN A 17 9.28 10.91 45.06
N ARG A 18 8.39 10.77 44.08
CA ARG A 18 7.65 9.53 43.83
C ARG A 18 8.48 8.50 43.08
N GLU A 19 9.59 8.91 42.47
CA GLU A 19 10.51 8.04 41.71
C GLU A 19 9.84 7.25 40.57
N LEU A 20 8.72 7.77 40.04
CA LEU A 20 7.98 7.15 38.94
C LEU A 20 8.19 7.94 37.64
N PRO A 21 8.85 7.37 36.62
CA PRO A 21 8.92 8.00 35.31
C PRO A 21 7.57 7.95 34.61
N LEU A 22 7.32 8.88 33.69
CA LEU A 22 6.17 8.84 32.80
C LEU A 22 6.63 8.47 31.39
N GLU A 23 5.93 7.50 30.78
CA GLU A 23 6.20 7.07 29.41
C GLU A 23 5.98 8.23 28.41
N GLN A 24 4.92 9.01 28.62
CA GLN A 24 4.58 10.14 27.76
C GLN A 24 3.93 11.27 28.57
N VAL A 25 4.42 12.50 28.35
CA VAL A 25 3.79 13.75 28.77
C VAL A 25 3.93 14.79 27.65
N GLY A 26 2.86 15.53 27.37
CA GLY A 26 2.88 16.56 26.34
C GLY A 26 1.52 17.14 25.99
N ILE A 27 1.33 17.47 24.72
CA ILE A 27 0.11 18.07 24.17
C ILE A 27 -0.50 17.16 23.10
N GLU A 28 -1.82 17.17 23.01
CA GLU A 28 -2.58 16.39 22.02
C GLU A 28 -3.62 17.28 21.32
N ASN A 29 -3.99 16.87 20.11
CA ASN A 29 -5.07 17.46 19.32
C ASN A 29 -4.88 18.96 19.00
N LEU A 30 -3.63 19.40 18.79
CA LEU A 30 -3.35 20.74 18.28
C LEU A 30 -3.54 20.78 16.76
N SER A 31 -4.48 21.59 16.27
CA SER A 31 -4.69 21.78 14.84
C SER A 31 -3.58 22.67 14.26
N TYR A 32 -2.86 22.19 13.23
CA TYR A 32 -1.70 22.87 12.65
C TYR A 32 -1.60 22.66 11.13
N PRO A 33 -1.28 23.71 10.35
CA PRO A 33 -1.11 23.58 8.90
C PRO A 33 0.21 22.86 8.57
N ILE A 34 0.14 21.90 7.66
CA ILE A 34 1.30 21.12 7.19
C ILE A 34 1.32 20.99 5.66
N THR A 35 2.49 20.64 5.13
CA THR A 35 2.65 20.31 3.71
C THR A 35 3.09 18.86 3.57
N VAL A 36 2.35 18.08 2.80
CA VAL A 36 2.65 16.68 2.53
C VAL A 36 3.03 16.48 1.07
N LEU A 37 3.82 15.44 0.79
CA LEU A 37 4.21 15.11 -0.58
C LEU A 37 3.04 14.44 -1.29
N ASP A 38 2.86 14.82 -2.56
CA ASP A 38 1.86 14.27 -3.47
C ASP A 38 2.61 13.86 -4.74
N ARG A 39 2.49 12.60 -5.15
CA ARG A 39 3.22 12.05 -6.31
C ARG A 39 2.80 12.72 -7.63
N GLN A 40 1.57 13.21 -7.73
CA GLN A 40 1.03 13.83 -8.93
C GLN A 40 1.22 15.36 -8.93
N ASN A 41 1.00 16.01 -7.79
CA ASN A 41 0.98 17.47 -7.65
C ASN A 41 2.19 18.04 -6.92
N GLU A 42 3.22 17.21 -6.67
CA GLU A 42 4.43 17.46 -5.86
C GLU A 42 4.16 17.67 -4.37
N ARG A 43 3.18 18.52 -4.02
CA ARG A 43 2.85 18.92 -2.65
C ARG A 43 1.36 19.19 -2.48
N GLN A 44 0.84 18.85 -1.30
CA GLN A 44 -0.52 19.18 -0.86
C GLN A 44 -0.46 19.91 0.49
N GLN A 45 -1.21 21.01 0.61
CA GLN A 45 -1.40 21.72 1.87
C GLN A 45 -2.63 21.15 2.58
N THR A 46 -2.49 20.80 3.84
CA THR A 46 -3.57 20.24 4.66
C THR A 46 -3.47 20.72 6.11
N VAL A 47 -4.44 20.37 6.94
CA VAL A 47 -4.43 20.65 8.37
C VAL A 47 -4.31 19.32 9.12
N ALA A 48 -3.30 19.21 9.98
CA ALA A 48 -3.09 18.06 10.83
C ALA A 48 -3.53 18.32 12.27
N ASN A 49 -4.01 17.27 12.92
CA ASN A 49 -4.05 17.19 14.36
C ASN A 49 -2.69 16.65 14.83
N VAL A 50 -2.04 17.43 15.68
CA VAL A 50 -0.67 17.21 16.13
C VAL A 50 -0.67 16.81 17.59
N ASP A 51 -0.11 15.65 17.88
CA ASP A 51 0.24 15.20 19.23
C ASP A 51 1.76 15.22 19.36
N LEU A 52 2.27 15.83 20.43
CA LEU A 52 3.69 15.90 20.77
C LEU A 52 3.88 15.49 22.22
N ALA A 53 4.80 14.56 22.47
CA ALA A 53 5.09 14.10 23.81
C ALA A 53 6.58 13.79 24.00
N VAL A 54 7.01 13.72 25.24
CA VAL A 54 8.33 13.22 25.65
C VAL A 54 8.18 12.24 26.80
N ALA A 55 9.18 11.37 26.99
CA ALA A 55 9.31 10.62 28.24
C ALA A 55 9.78 11.56 29.36
N LEU A 56 9.19 11.45 30.54
CA LEU A 56 9.57 12.25 31.72
C LEU A 56 10.34 11.38 32.71
N ALA A 57 11.55 11.82 33.05
CA ALA A 57 12.36 11.14 34.07
C ALA A 57 11.71 11.26 35.46
N ALA A 58 11.91 10.24 36.29
CA ALA A 58 11.34 10.10 37.63
C ALA A 58 11.68 11.24 38.60
N GLU A 59 12.76 11.98 38.32
CA GLU A 59 13.25 13.10 39.12
C GLU A 59 12.59 14.44 38.79
N HIS A 60 11.85 14.54 37.68
CA HIS A 60 11.18 15.78 37.25
C HIS A 60 9.69 15.75 37.60
N ARG A 61 9.20 16.81 38.23
CA ARG A 61 7.78 16.96 38.58
C ARG A 61 6.88 17.23 37.38
N GLY A 62 7.39 17.86 36.33
CA GLY A 62 6.60 18.20 35.14
C GLY A 62 7.44 18.58 33.94
N THR A 63 6.74 18.88 32.84
CA THR A 63 7.35 19.39 31.60
C THR A 63 6.84 20.78 31.27
N HIS A 64 7.57 21.49 30.41
CA HIS A 64 7.22 22.85 29.98
C HIS A 64 6.33 22.80 28.75
N MET A 65 5.02 22.79 28.95
CA MET A 65 4.03 22.58 27.89
C MET A 65 4.14 23.58 26.73
N SER A 66 4.46 24.85 27.00
CA SER A 66 4.59 25.87 25.93
C SER A 66 5.74 25.56 24.96
N ARG A 67 6.79 24.85 25.42
CA ARG A 67 7.96 24.53 24.60
C ARG A 67 7.60 23.64 23.41
N PHE A 68 6.58 22.77 23.52
CA PHE A 68 6.12 21.97 22.38
C PHE A 68 5.61 22.87 21.25
N VAL A 69 4.78 23.85 21.58
CA VAL A 69 4.20 24.78 20.61
C VAL A 69 5.28 25.71 20.05
N GLU A 70 6.21 26.19 20.88
CA GLU A 70 7.35 27.01 20.43
C GLU A 70 8.22 26.26 19.42
N VAL A 71 8.52 24.98 19.67
CA VAL A 71 9.29 24.15 18.74
C VAL A 71 8.51 23.92 17.45
N LEU A 72 7.22 23.60 17.53
CA LEU A 72 6.38 23.42 16.34
C LEU A 72 6.32 24.69 15.48
N ASP A 73 6.17 25.85 16.12
CA ASP A 73 6.07 27.14 15.44
C ASP A 73 7.38 27.57 14.77
N SER A 74 8.52 27.15 15.33
CA SER A 74 9.83 27.40 14.73
C SER A 74 10.04 26.72 13.36
N MET A 75 9.15 25.79 12.98
CA MET A 75 9.17 25.08 11.69
C MET A 75 7.96 25.40 10.79
N ARG A 76 7.28 26.52 11.07
CA ARG A 76 6.15 27.00 10.28
C ARG A 76 6.49 27.10 8.79
N GLY A 77 5.59 26.59 7.94
CA GLY A 77 5.71 26.66 6.47
C GLY A 77 6.60 25.59 5.84
N GLU A 78 7.31 24.80 6.64
CA GLU A 78 8.23 23.75 6.15
C GLU A 78 7.95 22.38 6.76
N MET A 79 6.84 22.24 7.49
CA MET A 79 6.46 21.00 8.15
C MET A 79 6.13 19.92 7.11
N THR A 80 7.14 19.10 6.83
CA THR A 80 7.14 17.98 5.89
C THR A 80 7.68 16.75 6.62
N ILE A 81 7.40 15.55 6.09
CA ILE A 81 7.93 14.29 6.62
C ILE A 81 9.45 14.31 6.82
N ARG A 82 10.20 15.01 5.95
CA ARG A 82 11.67 15.10 6.00
C ARG A 82 12.19 15.89 7.20
N ARG A 83 11.37 16.76 7.78
CA ARG A 83 11.73 17.57 8.97
C ARG A 83 11.29 16.93 10.28
N LEU A 84 10.56 15.81 10.26
CA LEU A 84 10.17 15.10 11.48
C LEU A 84 11.36 14.70 12.37
N PRO A 85 12.50 14.19 11.84
CA PRO A 85 13.65 13.90 12.69
C PRO A 85 14.21 15.16 13.37
N GLU A 86 14.30 16.27 12.64
CA GLU A 86 14.78 17.55 13.18
C GLU A 86 13.84 18.12 14.26
N LEU A 87 12.53 18.02 14.05
CA LEU A 87 11.50 18.36 15.05
C LEU A 87 11.73 17.57 16.33
N LEU A 88 11.85 16.24 16.22
CA LEU A 88 12.02 15.35 17.38
C LEU A 88 13.33 15.64 18.13
N THR A 89 14.44 15.80 17.42
CA THR A 89 15.73 16.18 18.03
C THR A 89 15.64 17.54 18.73
N THR A 90 14.90 18.50 18.17
CA THR A 90 14.71 19.82 18.78
C THR A 90 13.85 19.73 20.04
N ILE A 91 12.79 18.89 20.03
CA ILE A 91 11.98 18.58 21.23
C ILE A 91 12.87 17.96 22.31
N GLN A 92 13.60 16.88 22.01
CA GLN A 92 14.49 16.20 22.98
C GLN A 92 15.45 17.19 23.64
N ARG A 93 16.06 18.08 22.85
CA ARG A 93 17.00 19.08 23.36
C ARG A 93 16.34 20.16 24.21
N ARG A 94 15.19 20.69 23.78
CA ARG A 94 14.49 21.80 24.46
C ARG A 94 13.78 21.36 25.74
N LEU A 95 13.40 20.09 25.82
CA LEU A 95 12.69 19.49 26.95
C LEU A 95 13.58 18.53 27.75
N GLU A 96 14.86 18.43 27.41
CA GLU A 96 15.87 17.61 28.11
C GLU A 96 15.44 16.15 28.29
N ALA A 97 14.80 15.58 27.27
CA ALA A 97 14.23 14.25 27.29
C ALA A 97 14.98 13.28 26.37
N ARG A 98 15.13 12.03 26.82
CA ARG A 98 15.74 10.95 26.03
C ARG A 98 14.87 10.52 24.85
N GLU A 99 13.55 10.52 25.04
CA GLU A 99 12.58 10.09 24.04
C GLU A 99 11.61 11.21 23.69
N ALA A 100 11.30 11.34 22.41
CA ALA A 100 10.28 12.24 21.90
C ALA A 100 9.37 11.53 20.91
N PHE A 101 8.10 11.92 20.89
CA PHE A 101 7.04 11.33 20.10
C PHE A 101 6.30 12.42 19.35
N VAL A 102 5.98 12.16 18.09
CA VAL A 102 5.10 12.99 17.28
C VAL A 102 4.09 12.12 16.55
N ARG A 103 2.83 12.55 16.57
CA ARG A 103 1.77 12.03 15.73
C ARG A 103 1.15 13.19 14.94
N LEU A 104 1.12 13.07 13.62
CA LEU A 104 0.45 14.00 12.74
C LEU A 104 -0.67 13.26 12.00
N ARG A 105 -1.93 13.52 12.34
CA ARG A 105 -3.10 12.93 11.67
C ARG A 105 -3.77 13.97 10.78
N PHE A 106 -3.94 13.69 9.51
CA PHE A 106 -4.44 14.68 8.53
C PHE A 106 -5.23 14.01 7.39
N PRO A 107 -6.16 14.74 6.75
CA PRO A 107 -6.76 14.30 5.51
C PRO A 107 -5.77 14.47 4.36
N TYR A 108 -5.70 13.45 3.52
CA TYR A 108 -4.94 13.39 2.28
C TYR A 108 -5.92 13.19 1.12
N PHE A 109 -5.84 14.04 0.10
CA PHE A 109 -6.75 13.97 -1.05
C PHE A 109 -6.01 13.39 -2.25
N LEU A 110 -6.51 12.26 -2.76
CA LEU A 110 -6.04 11.65 -3.98
C LEU A 110 -7.06 11.88 -5.09
N GLU A 111 -6.61 12.28 -6.27
CA GLU A 111 -7.49 12.36 -7.43
C GLU A 111 -7.70 10.97 -8.03
N LYS A 112 -8.97 10.54 -8.09
CA LYS A 112 -9.37 9.25 -8.65
C LYS A 112 -10.06 9.43 -9.98
N THR A 113 -9.75 8.53 -10.91
CA THR A 113 -10.40 8.44 -12.22
C THR A 113 -11.44 7.33 -12.22
N ALA A 114 -12.69 7.66 -12.52
CA ALA A 114 -13.77 6.69 -12.63
C ALA A 114 -13.48 5.64 -13.71
N PRO A 115 -13.82 4.35 -13.50
CA PRO A 115 -13.33 3.25 -14.32
C PRO A 115 -13.84 3.26 -15.77
N VAL A 116 -15.05 3.77 -16.01
CA VAL A 116 -15.69 3.75 -17.35
C VAL A 116 -15.76 5.16 -17.93
N SER A 117 -16.40 6.10 -17.24
CA SER A 117 -16.60 7.47 -17.72
C SER A 117 -15.32 8.32 -17.71
N ARG A 118 -14.27 7.86 -17.01
CA ARG A 118 -12.98 8.56 -16.82
C ARG A 118 -13.10 9.93 -16.16
N LEU A 119 -14.22 10.23 -15.51
CA LEU A 119 -14.36 11.45 -14.73
C LEU A 119 -13.39 11.42 -13.55
N ARG A 120 -12.76 12.58 -13.30
CA ARG A 120 -11.80 12.77 -12.22
C ARG A 120 -12.50 13.41 -11.02
N SER A 121 -12.25 12.89 -9.83
CA SER A 121 -12.78 13.44 -8.58
C SER A 121 -11.80 13.22 -7.44
N LEU A 122 -11.71 14.18 -6.52
CA LEU A 122 -10.92 14.02 -5.29
C LEU A 122 -11.60 13.06 -4.33
N MET A 123 -10.81 12.17 -3.75
CA MET A 123 -11.19 11.24 -2.70
C MET A 123 -10.33 11.50 -1.46
N GLU A 124 -10.97 11.59 -0.29
CA GLU A 124 -10.29 11.77 0.99
C GLU A 124 -9.86 10.42 1.58
N TYR A 125 -8.64 10.41 2.12
CA TYR A 125 -8.07 9.34 2.95
C TYR A 125 -7.53 9.97 4.22
N ILE A 126 -7.67 9.29 5.37
CA ILE A 126 -7.07 9.79 6.60
C ILE A 126 -5.70 9.14 6.77
N CYS A 127 -4.67 9.97 6.81
CA CYS A 127 -3.28 9.54 7.00
C CYS A 127 -2.79 9.96 8.37
N GLU A 128 -1.82 9.22 8.87
CA GLU A 128 -1.15 9.51 10.12
C GLU A 128 0.34 9.18 10.02
N PHE A 129 1.16 10.17 10.33
CA PHE A 129 2.60 10.00 10.51
C PHE A 129 2.87 9.85 11.99
N GLN A 130 3.43 8.71 12.38
CA GLN A 130 3.95 8.50 13.73
C GLN A 130 5.47 8.44 13.66
N ALA A 131 6.15 9.23 14.49
CA ALA A 131 7.58 9.10 14.65
C ALA A 131 7.99 9.14 16.12
N LYS A 132 8.95 8.30 16.46
CA LYS A 132 9.57 8.21 17.78
C LYS A 132 11.07 8.42 17.63
N ALA A 133 11.64 9.32 18.41
CA ALA A 133 13.09 9.44 18.54
C ALA A 133 13.54 8.92 19.90
N GLU A 134 14.58 8.10 19.92
CA GLU A 134 15.32 7.70 21.12
C GLU A 134 16.81 7.92 20.86
N GLY A 135 17.39 8.92 21.52
CA GLY A 135 18.73 9.39 21.18
C GLY A 135 18.81 9.83 19.71
N GLU A 136 19.73 9.25 18.95
CA GLU A 136 19.91 9.54 17.51
C GLU A 136 19.03 8.65 16.60
N ARG A 137 18.42 7.60 17.14
CA ARG A 137 17.57 6.69 16.36
C ARG A 137 16.17 7.27 16.23
N THR A 138 15.67 7.32 15.00
CA THR A 138 14.28 7.70 14.72
C THR A 138 13.56 6.55 14.05
N GLU A 139 12.41 6.18 14.58
CA GLU A 139 11.50 5.21 13.99
C GLU A 139 10.29 5.95 13.41
N PHE A 140 9.88 5.56 12.21
CA PHE A 140 8.75 6.16 11.51
C PHE A 140 7.76 5.09 11.09
N THR A 141 6.48 5.36 11.31
CA THR A 141 5.36 4.53 10.85
C THR A 141 4.36 5.39 10.11
N LEU A 142 4.05 5.00 8.87
CA LEU A 142 2.94 5.54 8.10
C LEU A 142 1.69 4.74 8.41
N SER A 143 0.60 5.39 8.81
CA SER A 143 -0.72 4.78 8.89
C SER A 143 -1.67 5.45 7.89
N VAL A 144 -2.47 4.65 7.20
CA VAL A 144 -3.50 5.13 6.26
C VAL A 144 -4.81 4.42 6.55
N GLU A 145 -5.92 5.16 6.54
CA GLU A 145 -7.29 4.66 6.61
C GLU A 145 -7.93 4.72 5.21
N ILE A 146 -8.17 3.55 4.63
CA ILE A 146 -8.64 3.35 3.26
C ILE A 146 -10.07 2.81 3.30
N PRO A 147 -11.07 3.59 2.86
CA PRO A 147 -12.43 3.09 2.70
C PRO A 147 -12.54 2.25 1.42
N VAL A 148 -12.97 0.99 1.57
CA VAL A 148 -13.18 0.06 0.45
C VAL A 148 -14.59 -0.53 0.48
N LYS A 149 -15.01 -1.14 -0.64
CA LYS A 149 -16.22 -1.94 -0.73
C LYS A 149 -15.87 -3.41 -0.60
N THR A 150 -16.54 -4.12 0.30
CA THR A 150 -16.46 -5.58 0.43
C THR A 150 -17.82 -6.21 0.15
N LEU A 151 -17.83 -7.37 -0.50
CA LEU A 151 -19.02 -8.15 -0.79
C LEU A 151 -18.82 -9.58 -0.28
N CYS A 152 -19.81 -10.08 0.45
CA CYS A 152 -19.70 -11.33 1.19
C CYS A 152 -19.78 -12.57 0.27
N PRO A 153 -18.74 -13.43 0.24
CA PRO A 153 -18.76 -14.68 -0.53
C PRO A 153 -19.89 -15.62 -0.12
N CYS A 154 -20.16 -15.75 1.20
CA CYS A 154 -21.26 -16.58 1.70
C CYS A 154 -22.61 -16.13 1.15
N SER A 155 -22.91 -14.83 1.23
CA SER A 155 -24.19 -14.29 0.78
C SER A 155 -24.42 -14.52 -0.70
N LYS A 156 -23.38 -14.33 -1.52
CA LYS A 156 -23.41 -14.63 -2.96
C LYS A 156 -23.67 -16.11 -3.22
N ALA A 157 -23.04 -17.00 -2.46
CA ALA A 157 -23.14 -18.45 -2.68
C ALA A 157 -24.52 -19.04 -2.33
N ILE A 158 -25.20 -18.49 -1.31
CA ILE A 158 -26.48 -19.05 -0.81
C ILE A 158 -27.72 -18.39 -1.40
N SER A 159 -27.59 -17.20 -1.98
CA SER A 159 -28.73 -16.43 -2.49
C SER A 159 -28.95 -16.69 -3.97
N ALA A 160 -30.22 -16.83 -4.40
CA ALA A 160 -30.56 -17.00 -5.82
C ALA A 160 -30.17 -15.77 -6.68
N TYR A 161 -30.15 -14.59 -6.08
CA TYR A 161 -29.73 -13.34 -6.71
C TYR A 161 -29.27 -12.35 -5.64
N GLY A 162 -28.35 -11.46 -6.04
CA GLY A 162 -27.77 -10.47 -5.14
C GLY A 162 -26.79 -11.05 -4.12
N ALA A 163 -26.13 -10.16 -3.39
CA ALA A 163 -25.25 -10.47 -2.27
C ALA A 163 -25.09 -9.21 -1.42
N HIS A 164 -25.11 -9.34 -0.10
CA HIS A 164 -24.87 -8.18 0.75
C HIS A 164 -23.43 -7.69 0.62
N ASN A 165 -23.29 -6.37 0.68
CA ASN A 165 -22.03 -5.66 0.60
C ASN A 165 -22.11 -4.40 1.45
N GLN A 166 -20.95 -3.91 1.86
CA GLN A 166 -20.85 -2.79 2.79
C GLN A 166 -19.54 -2.03 2.62
N ARG A 167 -19.46 -0.89 3.34
CA ARG A 167 -18.21 -0.16 3.50
C ARG A 167 -17.36 -0.85 4.55
N THR A 168 -16.10 -1.07 4.21
CA THR A 168 -15.07 -1.57 5.14
C THR A 168 -13.99 -0.52 5.24
N MET A 169 -13.63 -0.16 6.46
CA MET A 169 -12.47 0.70 6.71
C MET A 169 -11.25 -0.18 6.95
N VAL A 170 -10.22 -0.02 6.12
CA VAL A 170 -8.94 -0.70 6.30
C VAL A 170 -7.92 0.30 6.84
N THR A 171 -7.38 0.03 8.03
CA THR A 171 -6.24 0.75 8.58
C THR A 171 -4.97 -0.05 8.31
N ALA A 172 -4.11 0.48 7.45
CA ALA A 172 -2.79 -0.09 7.18
C ALA A 172 -1.72 0.75 7.89
N ARG A 173 -0.89 0.11 8.72
CA ARG A 173 0.30 0.71 9.33
C ARG A 173 1.53 0.06 8.73
N VAL A 174 2.47 0.87 8.25
CA VAL A 174 3.66 0.43 7.52
C VAL A 174 4.86 1.13 8.14
N ALA A 175 5.84 0.34 8.60
CA ALA A 175 7.16 0.83 8.96
C ALA A 175 8.16 0.36 7.88
N ALA A 176 8.95 1.30 7.38
CA ALA A 176 9.90 1.06 6.29
C ALA A 176 11.21 1.81 6.53
N ASP A 177 12.31 1.26 6.00
CA ASP A 177 13.63 1.90 6.01
C ASP A 177 13.83 2.88 4.84
N THR A 178 13.00 2.75 3.80
CA THR A 178 12.94 3.64 2.66
C THR A 178 11.64 4.43 2.64
N PHE A 179 11.61 5.47 1.82
CA PHE A 179 10.42 6.30 1.65
C PHE A 179 9.32 5.52 0.92
N VAL A 180 8.13 5.45 1.53
CA VAL A 180 6.93 4.82 0.96
C VAL A 180 5.88 5.90 0.67
N TRP A 181 5.34 5.91 -0.54
CA TRP A 181 4.26 6.82 -0.91
C TRP A 181 2.95 6.40 -0.24
N VAL A 182 2.15 7.40 0.17
CA VAL A 182 0.78 7.16 0.69
C VAL A 182 -0.06 6.47 -0.38
N GLU A 183 0.12 6.88 -1.63
CA GLU A 183 -0.54 6.38 -2.82
C GLU A 183 -0.25 4.90 -3.07
N ASP A 184 1.00 4.44 -2.85
CA ASP A 184 1.35 3.02 -3.03
C ASP A 184 0.66 2.14 -1.96
N VAL A 185 0.49 2.65 -0.73
CA VAL A 185 -0.27 1.97 0.32
C VAL A 185 -1.77 1.93 -0.02
N ILE A 186 -2.33 3.04 -0.52
CA ILE A 186 -3.73 3.11 -0.98
C ILE A 186 -3.96 2.10 -2.11
N ASP A 187 -3.13 2.13 -3.15
CA ASP A 187 -3.24 1.25 -4.31
C ASP A 187 -3.12 -0.23 -3.89
N ALA A 188 -2.14 -0.55 -3.02
CA ALA A 188 -1.96 -1.89 -2.49
C ALA A 188 -3.20 -2.40 -1.74
N VAL A 189 -3.82 -1.58 -0.89
CA VAL A 189 -5.02 -1.97 -0.13
C VAL A 189 -6.28 -2.03 -1.01
N GLU A 190 -6.49 -1.06 -1.90
CA GLU A 190 -7.66 -1.02 -2.77
C GLU A 190 -7.70 -2.21 -3.73
N SER A 191 -6.52 -2.68 -4.19
CA SER A 191 -6.41 -3.86 -5.04
C SER A 191 -6.85 -5.18 -4.37
N CYS A 192 -6.87 -5.21 -3.03
CA CYS A 192 -7.27 -6.39 -2.25
C CYS A 192 -8.78 -6.49 -1.97
N ALA A 193 -9.53 -5.40 -2.15
CA ALA A 193 -10.96 -5.34 -1.84
C ALA A 193 -11.84 -5.86 -2.97
N SER A 194 -13.13 -6.06 -2.70
CA SER A 194 -14.08 -6.42 -3.76
C SER A 194 -14.17 -5.33 -4.83
N ALA A 195 -14.19 -4.06 -4.41
CA ALA A 195 -13.98 -2.92 -5.29
C ALA A 195 -13.48 -1.70 -4.51
N PRO A 196 -12.76 -0.77 -5.16
CA PRO A 196 -12.45 0.54 -4.57
C PRO A 196 -13.70 1.42 -4.48
N VAL A 197 -13.61 2.48 -3.67
CA VAL A 197 -14.64 3.53 -3.55
C VAL A 197 -14.23 4.75 -4.39
N TYR A 198 -15.22 5.45 -4.93
CA TYR A 198 -15.06 6.68 -5.70
C TYR A 198 -16.04 7.74 -5.18
N ALA A 199 -15.62 9.01 -5.20
CA ALA A 199 -16.48 10.14 -4.80
C ALA A 199 -17.52 10.48 -5.88
N LEU A 200 -17.20 10.27 -7.16
CA LEU A 200 -18.08 10.55 -8.29
C LEU A 200 -18.15 9.35 -9.25
N LEU A 201 -19.36 8.85 -9.46
CA LEU A 201 -19.66 7.77 -10.43
C LEU A 201 -20.85 8.19 -11.31
N LYS A 202 -20.77 7.86 -12.60
CA LYS A 202 -21.94 7.85 -13.50
C LYS A 202 -22.56 6.45 -13.54
N ARG A 203 -23.69 6.30 -14.24
CA ARG A 203 -24.47 5.05 -14.26
C ARG A 203 -23.65 3.87 -14.78
N GLU A 204 -22.85 4.10 -15.81
CA GLU A 204 -21.93 3.13 -16.40
C GLU A 204 -20.81 2.72 -15.43
N ASP A 205 -20.33 3.64 -14.60
CA ASP A 205 -19.33 3.35 -13.58
C ASP A 205 -19.95 2.57 -12.40
N GLU A 206 -21.14 2.97 -11.97
CA GLU A 206 -21.89 2.29 -10.90
C GLU A 206 -22.19 0.84 -11.28
N LYS A 207 -22.59 0.61 -12.54
CA LYS A 207 -22.73 -0.74 -13.10
C LYS A 207 -21.41 -1.52 -12.98
N PHE A 208 -20.31 -0.96 -13.48
CA PHE A 208 -19.00 -1.61 -13.47
C PHE A 208 -18.53 -1.96 -12.05
N VAL A 209 -18.56 -1.01 -11.12
CA VAL A 209 -18.09 -1.20 -9.74
C VAL A 209 -18.96 -2.21 -8.99
N THR A 210 -20.26 -2.27 -9.31
CA THR A 210 -21.17 -3.25 -8.73
C THR A 210 -20.88 -4.66 -9.24
N GLU A 211 -20.69 -4.83 -10.55
CA GLU A 211 -20.32 -6.11 -11.16
C GLU A 211 -18.93 -6.57 -10.69
N GLN A 212 -17.94 -5.68 -10.65
CA GLN A 212 -16.61 -5.95 -10.12
C GLN A 212 -16.67 -6.50 -8.68
N ALA A 213 -17.39 -5.83 -7.80
CA ALA A 213 -17.53 -6.28 -6.41
C ALA A 213 -18.26 -7.62 -6.30
N TYR A 214 -19.26 -7.85 -7.16
CA TYR A 214 -19.97 -9.11 -7.20
C TYR A 214 -19.04 -10.24 -7.66
N ASP A 215 -18.20 -10.01 -8.66
CA ASP A 215 -17.28 -11.01 -9.23
C ASP A 215 -16.05 -11.28 -8.36
N ASN A 216 -15.67 -10.34 -7.49
CA ASN A 216 -14.56 -10.46 -6.55
C ASN A 216 -15.02 -10.42 -5.07
N PRO A 217 -15.84 -11.37 -4.58
CA PRO A 217 -16.28 -11.37 -3.19
C PRO A 217 -15.12 -11.71 -2.26
N VAL A 218 -14.97 -11.00 -1.14
CA VAL A 218 -13.91 -11.25 -0.14
C VAL A 218 -14.47 -11.26 1.28
N PHE A 219 -13.98 -12.17 2.13
CA PHE A 219 -14.18 -12.05 3.58
C PHE A 219 -13.25 -10.98 4.17
N VAL A 220 -13.55 -10.54 5.40
CA VAL A 220 -12.70 -9.60 6.12
C VAL A 220 -11.32 -10.19 6.42
N GLU A 221 -11.23 -11.51 6.63
CA GLU A 221 -9.98 -12.25 6.81
C GLU A 221 -9.16 -12.32 5.52
N ASP A 222 -9.82 -12.55 4.38
CA ASP A 222 -9.15 -12.61 3.07
C ASP A 222 -8.58 -11.24 2.69
N LEU A 223 -9.34 -10.19 2.97
CA LEU A 223 -8.90 -8.80 2.78
C LEU A 223 -7.63 -8.52 3.60
N VAL A 224 -7.62 -8.82 4.90
CA VAL A 224 -6.44 -8.58 5.74
C VAL A 224 -5.23 -9.39 5.27
N ARG A 225 -5.40 -10.67 4.92
CA ARG A 225 -4.31 -11.50 4.41
C ARG A 225 -3.74 -10.96 3.10
N SER A 226 -4.60 -10.56 2.18
CA SER A 226 -4.20 -10.01 0.88
C SER A 226 -3.48 -8.67 1.05
N CYS A 227 -3.99 -7.79 1.92
CA CYS A 227 -3.34 -6.52 2.24
C CYS A 227 -1.96 -6.73 2.86
N LEU A 228 -1.81 -7.65 3.82
CA LEU A 228 -0.50 -7.99 4.40
C LEU A 228 0.48 -8.47 3.33
N GLN A 229 0.03 -9.35 2.42
CA GLN A 229 0.85 -9.87 1.33
C GLN A 229 1.25 -8.80 0.32
N SER A 230 0.36 -7.87 0.00
CA SER A 230 0.61 -6.76 -0.92
C SER A 230 1.58 -5.75 -0.31
N LEU A 231 1.31 -5.31 0.92
CA LEU A 231 2.10 -4.28 1.60
C LEU A 231 3.52 -4.74 1.98
N GLN A 232 3.70 -6.00 2.40
CA GLN A 232 5.05 -6.53 2.68
C GLN A 232 5.95 -6.59 1.44
N SER A 233 5.36 -6.54 0.24
CA SER A 233 6.09 -6.59 -1.02
C SER A 233 6.57 -5.22 -1.50
N LEU A 234 6.14 -4.13 -0.84
CA LEU A 234 6.61 -2.80 -1.13
C LEU A 234 8.09 -2.65 -0.73
N PRO A 235 8.92 -1.93 -1.52
CA PRO A 235 10.34 -1.77 -1.24
C PRO A 235 10.61 -1.20 0.16
N GLY A 236 11.55 -1.83 0.88
CA GLY A 236 12.03 -1.35 2.18
C GLY A 236 11.05 -1.49 3.36
N VAL A 237 9.89 -2.12 3.16
CA VAL A 237 8.94 -2.37 4.25
C VAL A 237 9.49 -3.41 5.23
N GLN A 238 9.58 -3.04 6.50
CA GLN A 238 10.13 -3.85 7.59
C GLN A 238 9.02 -4.50 8.42
N SER A 239 7.90 -3.80 8.59
CA SER A 239 6.72 -4.38 9.24
C SER A 239 5.42 -3.75 8.73
N VAL A 240 4.35 -4.53 8.79
CA VAL A 240 3.01 -4.13 8.40
C VAL A 240 2.02 -4.60 9.45
N GLU A 241 1.09 -3.73 9.82
CA GLU A 241 -0.13 -4.11 10.55
C GLU A 241 -1.35 -3.69 9.73
N VAL A 242 -2.28 -4.61 9.53
CA VAL A 242 -3.54 -4.32 8.84
C VAL A 242 -4.69 -4.65 9.76
N GLN A 243 -5.64 -3.73 9.87
CA GLN A 243 -6.92 -3.95 10.52
C GLN A 243 -8.03 -3.60 9.54
N ALA A 244 -8.99 -4.50 9.33
CA ALA A 244 -10.19 -4.25 8.57
C ALA A 244 -11.41 -4.25 9.50
N ARG A 245 -12.26 -3.23 9.37
CA ARG A 245 -13.51 -3.07 10.11
C ARG A 245 -14.66 -2.93 9.11
N SER A 246 -15.43 -3.99 8.95
CA SER A 246 -16.59 -4.05 8.05
C SER A 246 -17.85 -3.63 8.80
N HIS A 247 -18.51 -2.57 8.33
CA HIS A 247 -19.79 -2.11 8.88
C HIS A 247 -20.92 -2.96 8.28
N GLU A 248 -21.20 -4.11 8.89
CA GLU A 248 -22.11 -5.12 8.32
C GLU A 248 -23.48 -4.53 7.96
N SER A 249 -23.89 -4.67 6.69
CA SER A 249 -25.14 -4.09 6.20
C SER A 249 -26.40 -4.75 6.77
N ILE A 250 -26.27 -5.98 7.25
CA ILE A 250 -27.39 -6.82 7.74
C ILE A 250 -27.34 -7.06 9.26
N HIS A 251 -26.35 -6.52 9.95
CA HIS A 251 -26.17 -6.68 11.39
C HIS A 251 -25.85 -5.34 12.06
N LYS A 252 -26.17 -5.19 13.35
CA LYS A 252 -25.88 -3.98 14.13
C LYS A 252 -24.55 -4.09 14.89
N HIS A 253 -23.53 -4.60 14.22
CA HIS A 253 -22.18 -4.72 14.74
C HIS A 253 -21.19 -4.74 13.57
N GLU A 254 -19.90 -4.67 13.87
CA GLU A 254 -18.85 -4.69 12.87
C GLU A 254 -18.18 -6.07 12.85
N ALA A 255 -17.84 -6.57 11.66
CA ALA A 255 -16.91 -7.68 11.52
C ALA A 255 -15.48 -7.12 11.46
N VAL A 256 -14.58 -7.69 12.27
CA VAL A 256 -13.21 -7.16 12.42
C VAL A 256 -12.21 -8.29 12.24
N ALA A 257 -11.18 -8.04 11.43
CA ALA A 257 -9.97 -8.85 11.39
C ALA A 257 -8.75 -7.94 11.54
N LYS A 258 -7.69 -8.48 12.16
CA LYS A 258 -6.41 -7.81 12.33
C LYS A 258 -5.29 -8.81 12.13
N GLY A 259 -4.23 -8.39 11.45
CA GLY A 259 -3.02 -9.17 11.29
C GLY A 259 -1.79 -8.28 11.25
N ARG A 260 -0.63 -8.88 11.51
CA ARG A 260 0.67 -8.22 11.48
C ARG A 260 1.68 -9.12 10.76
N TRP A 261 2.60 -8.50 10.07
CA TRP A 261 3.78 -9.10 9.48
C TRP A 261 5.02 -8.28 9.88
N SER A 262 6.15 -8.93 10.11
CA SER A 262 7.44 -8.30 10.34
C SER A 262 8.54 -9.14 9.69
N ALA A 263 9.53 -8.49 9.08
CA ALA A 263 10.68 -9.16 8.49
C ALA A 263 11.47 -9.98 9.53
N ASP A 264 11.45 -9.53 10.79
CA ASP A 264 12.19 -10.15 11.91
C ASP A 264 11.39 -11.24 12.66
N ASP A 265 10.16 -11.57 12.26
CA ASP A 265 9.32 -12.54 12.95
C ASP A 265 9.54 -13.99 12.43
N PRO A 266 10.23 -14.87 13.18
CA PRO A 266 10.51 -16.24 12.76
C PRO A 266 9.27 -17.16 12.75
N SER A 267 8.14 -16.73 13.32
CA SER A 267 6.88 -17.51 13.31
C SER A 267 6.18 -17.46 11.95
N ILE A 268 6.57 -16.53 11.09
CA ILE A 268 6.09 -16.41 9.72
C ILE A 268 7.13 -17.13 8.85
N SER A 269 6.86 -18.41 8.55
CA SER A 269 7.67 -19.16 7.58
C SER A 269 7.86 -18.33 6.31
N PRO A 270 9.06 -18.31 5.70
CA PRO A 270 9.28 -17.59 4.45
C PRO A 270 8.18 -18.02 3.52
N ALA A 271 7.41 -17.03 3.06
CA ALA A 271 6.22 -17.22 2.26
C ALA A 271 6.44 -18.38 1.27
N LEU A 272 5.50 -19.32 1.22
CA LEU A 272 5.33 -20.16 0.03
C LEU A 272 5.55 -19.24 -1.18
N PRO A 273 6.47 -19.60 -2.09
CA PRO A 273 7.03 -18.67 -3.05
C PRO A 273 5.90 -17.89 -3.69
N LEU A 274 6.01 -16.56 -3.54
CA LEU A 274 5.17 -15.54 -4.14
C LEU A 274 4.32 -16.12 -5.28
N ARG A 275 3.00 -16.24 -5.10
CA ARG A 275 2.14 -15.87 -6.22
C ARG A 275 2.33 -14.37 -6.38
N ARG A 276 3.43 -13.98 -7.06
CA ARG A 276 3.59 -12.64 -7.61
C ARG A 276 2.24 -12.35 -8.28
N SER A 277 1.58 -11.26 -7.90
CA SER A 277 0.56 -10.65 -8.73
C SER A 277 1.23 -10.43 -10.08
N SER A 278 0.99 -11.38 -10.96
CA SER A 278 1.70 -11.56 -12.20
C SER A 278 0.89 -10.85 -13.26
N GLU A 279 0.33 -9.67 -12.97
CA GLU A 279 -0.44 -8.95 -13.98
C GLU A 279 0.47 -8.57 -15.17
N GLY A 280 1.75 -8.24 -14.92
CA GLY A 280 2.77 -8.05 -15.97
C GLY A 280 3.44 -9.34 -16.52
N PHE A 281 3.20 -10.50 -15.89
CA PHE A 281 3.87 -11.77 -16.22
C PHE A 281 2.92 -12.93 -16.56
N GLN A 282 1.62 -12.76 -16.38
CA GLN A 282 0.60 -13.75 -16.70
C GLN A 282 0.38 -13.73 -18.20
N PHE A 283 0.57 -14.91 -18.79
CA PHE A 283 0.31 -15.15 -20.20
C PHE A 283 -1.08 -14.64 -20.63
N GLY A 284 -2.12 -14.79 -19.80
CA GLY A 284 -3.48 -14.38 -20.12
C GLY A 284 -3.66 -12.87 -20.29
N PHE A 285 -3.10 -12.07 -19.38
CA PHE A 285 -3.11 -10.61 -19.49
C PHE A 285 -2.27 -10.13 -20.67
N TRP A 286 -1.05 -10.65 -20.80
CA TRP A 286 -0.17 -10.34 -21.93
C TRP A 286 -0.82 -10.68 -23.28
N LEU A 287 -1.51 -11.82 -23.37
CA LEU A 287 -2.25 -12.24 -24.56
C LEU A 287 -3.39 -11.26 -24.86
N LYS A 288 -4.15 -10.86 -23.83
CA LYS A 288 -5.21 -9.86 -23.94
C LYS A 288 -4.66 -8.54 -24.49
N GLU A 289 -3.57 -8.01 -23.95
CA GLU A 289 -2.93 -6.79 -24.45
C GLU A 289 -2.49 -6.91 -25.91
N ARG A 290 -1.85 -8.02 -26.31
CA ARG A 290 -1.42 -8.24 -27.69
C ARG A 290 -2.60 -8.36 -28.66
N ARG A 291 -3.70 -8.98 -28.25
CA ARG A 291 -4.94 -9.05 -29.02
C ARG A 291 -5.54 -7.64 -29.20
N HIS A 292 -5.61 -6.85 -28.14
CA HIS A 292 -6.14 -5.48 -28.20
C HIS A 292 -5.26 -4.55 -29.06
N ALA A 293 -3.93 -4.69 -29.00
CA ALA A 293 -3.01 -3.94 -29.86
C ALA A 293 -3.22 -4.21 -31.36
N ARG A 294 -3.75 -5.39 -31.70
CA ARG A 294 -4.15 -5.76 -33.07
C ARG A 294 -5.62 -5.47 -33.39
N GLN A 295 -6.35 -4.84 -32.47
CA GLN A 295 -7.77 -4.50 -32.58
C GLN A 295 -8.67 -5.72 -32.85
N LEU A 296 -8.25 -6.92 -32.39
CA LEU A 296 -9.01 -8.15 -32.55
C LEU A 296 -9.96 -8.34 -31.37
N SER A 297 -11.21 -8.72 -31.65
CA SER A 297 -12.11 -9.26 -30.63
C SER A 297 -11.69 -10.68 -30.21
N GLN A 298 -12.14 -11.13 -29.04
CA GLN A 298 -11.92 -12.52 -28.62
C GLN A 298 -12.50 -13.53 -29.63
N GLY A 299 -13.65 -13.22 -30.23
CA GLY A 299 -14.27 -14.08 -31.24
C GLY A 299 -13.43 -14.20 -32.52
N GLU A 300 -12.82 -13.10 -32.96
CA GLU A 300 -11.99 -13.08 -34.17
C GLU A 300 -10.67 -13.84 -33.99
N LEU A 301 -9.98 -13.62 -32.86
CA LEU A 301 -8.76 -14.36 -32.57
C LEU A 301 -9.04 -15.85 -32.38
N ALA A 302 -10.12 -16.21 -31.68
CA ALA A 302 -10.52 -17.61 -31.51
C ALA A 302 -10.81 -18.29 -32.85
N ARG A 303 -11.51 -17.59 -33.76
CA ARG A 303 -11.79 -18.08 -35.12
C ARG A 303 -10.52 -18.27 -35.95
N GLN A 304 -9.56 -17.35 -35.86
CA GLN A 304 -8.28 -17.46 -36.56
C GLN A 304 -7.41 -18.61 -36.04
N LEU A 305 -7.51 -18.93 -34.76
CA LEU A 305 -6.78 -20.04 -34.12
C LEU A 305 -7.52 -21.39 -34.19
N GLY A 306 -8.73 -21.44 -34.76
CA GLY A 306 -9.54 -22.65 -34.81
C GLY A 306 -10.00 -23.17 -33.43
N ILE A 307 -10.08 -22.28 -32.42
CA ILE A 307 -10.50 -22.61 -31.05
C ILE A 307 -11.83 -21.93 -30.70
N SER A 308 -12.50 -22.39 -29.64
CA SER A 308 -13.73 -21.73 -29.17
C SER A 308 -13.42 -20.39 -28.48
N SER A 309 -14.36 -19.44 -28.58
CA SER A 309 -14.28 -18.16 -27.84
C SER A 309 -14.22 -18.37 -26.33
N SER A 310 -14.90 -19.41 -25.81
CA SER A 310 -14.83 -19.81 -24.40
C SER A 310 -13.45 -20.32 -23.99
N PHE A 311 -12.75 -21.02 -24.88
CA PHE A 311 -11.38 -21.47 -24.64
C PHE A 311 -10.43 -20.27 -24.59
N LEU A 312 -10.54 -19.34 -25.53
CA LEU A 312 -9.73 -18.11 -25.53
C LEU A 312 -10.01 -17.24 -24.30
N SER A 313 -11.27 -17.09 -23.89
CA SER A 313 -11.62 -16.36 -22.67
C SER A 313 -10.96 -16.97 -21.43
N ARG A 314 -10.90 -18.31 -21.34
CA ARG A 314 -10.24 -19.02 -20.24
C ARG A 314 -8.72 -18.99 -20.32
N LEU A 315 -8.14 -18.83 -21.51
CA LEU A 315 -6.70 -18.54 -21.66
C LEU A 315 -6.38 -17.12 -21.15
N GLU A 316 -7.20 -16.13 -21.50
CA GLU A 316 -7.00 -14.74 -21.09
C GLU A 316 -7.25 -14.49 -19.59
N SER A 317 -8.16 -15.24 -18.97
CA SER A 317 -8.38 -15.22 -17.51
C SER A 317 -7.31 -15.99 -16.72
N GLY A 318 -6.44 -16.75 -17.40
CA GLY A 318 -5.43 -17.60 -16.76
C GLY A 318 -5.97 -18.95 -16.24
N ASP A 319 -7.26 -19.24 -16.43
CA ASP A 319 -7.89 -20.51 -16.03
C ASP A 319 -7.42 -21.71 -16.88
N LYS A 320 -6.82 -21.44 -18.03
CA LYS A 320 -6.31 -22.45 -18.95
C LYS A 320 -4.91 -22.06 -19.44
N LYS A 321 -4.03 -23.06 -19.57
CA LYS A 321 -2.71 -22.90 -20.17
C LYS A 321 -2.78 -23.08 -21.69
N LEU A 322 -1.94 -22.36 -22.42
CA LEU A 322 -1.79 -22.55 -23.86
C LEU A 322 -1.16 -23.92 -24.13
N PRO A 323 -1.79 -24.80 -24.94
CA PRO A 323 -1.12 -26.00 -25.45
C PRO A 323 0.10 -25.63 -26.31
N ARG A 324 1.19 -26.40 -26.20
CA ARG A 324 2.45 -26.13 -26.93
C ARG A 324 2.24 -26.07 -28.45
N GLU A 325 1.34 -26.90 -28.98
CA GLU A 325 1.00 -26.96 -30.41
C GLU A 325 0.39 -25.65 -30.93
N LEU A 326 -0.35 -24.92 -30.09
CA LEU A 326 -0.99 -23.65 -30.47
C LEU A 326 -0.06 -22.43 -30.35
N ALA A 327 1.17 -22.58 -29.81
CA ALA A 327 2.08 -21.46 -29.63
C ALA A 327 2.55 -20.85 -30.95
N SER A 328 2.80 -21.68 -31.96
CA SER A 328 3.21 -21.23 -33.30
C SER A 328 2.10 -20.47 -34.01
N ASP A 329 0.88 -21.02 -34.01
CA ASP A 329 -0.28 -20.41 -34.66
C ASP A 329 -0.66 -19.08 -34.00
N LEU A 330 -0.57 -19.02 -32.67
CA LEU A 330 -0.78 -17.80 -31.91
C LEU A 330 0.29 -16.74 -32.22
N ALA A 331 1.56 -17.13 -32.28
CA ALA A 331 2.67 -16.25 -32.63
C ALA A 331 2.47 -15.66 -34.04
N ASN A 332 2.15 -16.50 -35.02
CA ASN A 332 1.88 -16.08 -36.40
C ASN A 332 0.71 -15.10 -36.49
N THR A 333 -0.39 -15.40 -35.79
CA THR A 333 -1.60 -14.57 -35.80
C THR A 333 -1.36 -13.19 -35.17
N LEU A 334 -0.55 -13.14 -34.10
CA LEU A 334 -0.20 -11.90 -33.41
C LEU A 334 1.04 -11.19 -33.98
N GLY A 335 1.69 -11.79 -34.98
CA GLY A 335 2.97 -11.33 -35.57
C GLY A 335 4.08 -11.19 -34.53
N LEU A 336 4.27 -12.24 -33.73
CA LEU A 336 5.27 -12.34 -32.68
C LEU A 336 6.22 -13.51 -32.97
N GLU A 337 7.38 -13.51 -32.32
CA GLU A 337 8.32 -14.62 -32.40
C GLU A 337 7.83 -15.82 -31.58
N THR A 338 7.96 -17.03 -32.13
CA THR A 338 7.35 -18.24 -31.55
C THR A 338 7.94 -18.61 -30.19
N ASN A 339 9.26 -18.48 -30.00
CA ASN A 339 9.90 -18.79 -28.72
C ASN A 339 9.47 -17.80 -27.63
N LEU A 340 9.25 -16.52 -27.96
CA LEU A 340 8.72 -15.53 -27.05
C LEU A 340 7.33 -15.93 -26.54
N VAL A 341 6.43 -16.36 -27.44
CA VAL A 341 5.08 -16.82 -27.04
C VAL A 341 5.16 -18.10 -26.21
N ALA A 342 6.00 -19.05 -26.61
CA ALA A 342 6.19 -20.31 -25.88
C ALA A 342 6.75 -20.07 -24.47
N LEU A 343 7.81 -19.27 -24.34
CA LEU A 343 8.42 -18.91 -23.06
C LEU A 343 7.43 -18.16 -22.17
N ARG A 344 6.68 -17.19 -22.71
CA ARG A 344 5.61 -16.48 -21.98
C ARG A 344 4.49 -17.40 -21.53
N ALA A 345 4.18 -18.45 -22.29
CA ALA A 345 3.21 -19.49 -21.92
C ALA A 345 3.78 -20.53 -20.93
N GLY A 346 5.06 -20.44 -20.56
CA GLY A 346 5.73 -21.37 -19.64
C GLY A 346 6.25 -22.64 -20.29
N HIS A 347 6.43 -22.66 -21.62
CA HIS A 347 7.04 -23.75 -22.36
C HIS A 347 8.50 -23.42 -22.68
N LEU A 348 9.43 -24.29 -22.26
CA LEU A 348 10.83 -24.17 -22.64
C LEU A 348 11.06 -24.78 -24.03
N PRO A 349 11.70 -24.05 -24.96
CA PRO A 349 12.19 -24.63 -26.20
C PRO A 349 13.14 -25.80 -25.91
N GLU A 350 13.09 -26.84 -26.74
CA GLU A 350 13.83 -28.09 -26.51
C GLU A 350 15.34 -27.85 -26.39
N ALA A 351 15.90 -26.99 -27.24
CA ALA A 351 17.31 -26.61 -27.20
C ALA A 351 17.70 -25.93 -25.86
N ILE A 352 16.81 -25.11 -25.29
CA ILE A 352 17.03 -24.45 -24.01
C ILE A 352 16.89 -25.47 -22.87
N ALA A 353 15.89 -26.36 -22.92
CA ALA A 353 15.72 -27.40 -21.92
C ALA A 353 16.95 -28.33 -21.86
N GLN A 354 17.49 -28.73 -23.02
CA GLN A 354 18.71 -29.52 -23.12
C GLN A 354 19.93 -28.75 -22.63
N TRP A 355 20.05 -27.47 -22.95
CA TRP A 355 21.14 -26.62 -22.47
C TRP A 355 21.10 -26.42 -20.95
N VAL A 356 19.91 -26.19 -20.38
CA VAL A 356 19.69 -26.07 -18.93
C VAL A 356 20.01 -27.39 -18.22
N ALA A 357 19.63 -28.53 -18.81
CA ALA A 357 19.97 -29.84 -18.28
C ALA A 357 21.49 -30.11 -18.31
N ALA A 358 22.20 -29.55 -19.29
CA ALA A 358 23.64 -29.68 -19.45
C ALA A 358 24.46 -28.70 -18.57
N HIS A 359 23.88 -27.56 -18.17
CA HIS A 359 24.57 -26.51 -17.41
C HIS A 359 23.72 -25.94 -16.25
N PRO A 360 23.21 -26.77 -15.33
CA PRO A 360 22.35 -26.31 -14.24
C PRO A 360 23.01 -25.29 -13.30
N GLU A 361 24.33 -25.34 -13.16
CA GLU A 361 25.13 -24.42 -12.35
C GLU A 361 25.07 -22.97 -12.82
N ILE A 362 24.97 -22.74 -14.14
CA ILE A 362 24.88 -21.39 -14.72
C ILE A 362 23.51 -20.78 -14.39
N LEU A 363 22.44 -21.58 -14.48
CA LEU A 363 21.10 -21.12 -14.15
C LEU A 363 20.98 -20.83 -12.64
N LEU A 364 21.56 -21.67 -11.78
CA LEU A 364 21.62 -21.43 -10.34
C LEU A 364 22.39 -20.15 -10.01
N ALA A 365 23.55 -19.91 -10.65
CA ALA A 365 24.32 -18.69 -10.46
C ALA A 365 23.52 -17.44 -10.86
N ALA A 366 22.79 -17.48 -11.98
CA ALA A 366 21.91 -16.40 -12.44
C ALA A 366 20.69 -16.17 -11.53
N MET A 367 20.17 -17.20 -10.87
CA MET A 367 19.07 -17.07 -9.90
C MET A 367 19.53 -16.45 -8.57
N HIS A 368 20.78 -16.67 -8.17
CA HIS A 368 21.36 -16.09 -6.95
C HIS A 368 21.90 -14.66 -7.15
N SER A 369 22.19 -14.29 -8.39
CA SER A 369 22.52 -12.92 -8.78
C SER A 369 21.28 -12.23 -9.33
N SER A 370 20.37 -11.78 -8.46
CA SER A 370 19.28 -10.88 -8.88
C SER A 370 19.87 -9.72 -9.69
N PRO A 371 19.46 -9.49 -10.95
CA PRO A 371 19.86 -8.29 -11.66
C PRO A 371 18.91 -7.17 -11.23
N SER A 372 19.38 -6.32 -10.33
CA SER A 372 19.06 -4.89 -10.37
C SER A 372 19.73 -4.35 -11.63
N GLY A 373 19.03 -4.30 -12.75
CA GLY A 373 19.63 -3.84 -14.00
C GLY A 373 18.66 -3.80 -15.16
N GLU A 374 18.37 -2.59 -15.62
CA GLU A 374 17.84 -2.35 -16.97
C GLU A 374 18.67 -3.12 -17.99
N VAL A 375 18.03 -3.99 -18.76
CA VAL A 375 18.63 -4.53 -19.97
C VAL A 375 18.53 -3.41 -21.02
N GLN A 376 19.59 -2.63 -21.17
CA GLN A 376 19.81 -1.85 -22.37
C GLN A 376 20.02 -2.84 -23.53
N LEU A 377 19.05 -2.88 -24.45
CA LEU A 377 19.23 -3.52 -25.74
C LEU A 377 20.20 -2.65 -26.53
N ASP A 378 21.43 -3.14 -26.69
CA ASP A 378 22.44 -2.51 -27.53
C ASP A 378 22.06 -2.75 -29.00
N GLU A 379 21.63 -1.68 -29.69
CA GLU A 379 21.52 -1.65 -31.14
C GLU A 379 22.93 -1.54 -31.73
N SER A 380 23.64 -2.66 -31.80
CA SER A 380 24.81 -2.77 -32.68
C SER A 380 24.65 -4.01 -33.55
N GLY A 381 24.33 -3.76 -34.82
CA GLY A 381 24.13 -4.79 -35.82
C GLY A 381 25.40 -5.61 -36.12
N ASN A 382 25.18 -6.89 -36.36
CA ASN A 382 25.68 -7.60 -37.54
C ASN A 382 24.83 -8.84 -37.80
#